data_AF-E4SMW5-F1
#
_entry.id   AF-E4SMW5-F1
#
_cell.length_a   1.000
_cell.length_b   1.000
_cell.length_c   1.000
_cell.angle_alpha   90.00
_cell.angle_beta   90.00
_cell.angle_gamma   90.00
#
_symmetry.space_group_name_H-M   'P 1'
#
loop_
_entity.id
_entity.type
_entity.pdbx_description
1 polymer ?
#
loop_
_entity_poly.entity_id
_entity_poly.type
_entity_poly.pdbx_seq_one_letter_code
_entity_poly.pdbx_strand_id
1 'polypeptide(L)'
;MEKALNDNVIVVGTSGTGKTYSFVEPNILQGNTNYVVADAKGDILRDTGASLKKMGYKIQVLNLVDLQHSNTYNPLAYLNDPLDYLQFADQVITSDVTGFHSAKDSRQDPFWDTAAETLLQHLFISLKNFCLKISKIWAMLIGCSICLTRRPKASVML
;
A
#
# COMPACT_ATOMS: atom_id res chain seq x y z
N MET A 1 -35.56 -4.18 3.18
CA MET A 1 -34.36 -4.59 3.94
C MET A 1 -33.30 -3.56 3.69
N GLU A 2 -32.93 -2.83 4.73
CA GLU A 2 -31.84 -1.84 4.69
C GLU A 2 -30.52 -2.60 4.58
N LYS A 3 -29.76 -2.34 3.52
CA LYS A 3 -28.53 -3.06 3.21
C LYS A 3 -27.41 -2.39 3.99
N ALA A 4 -26.83 -3.08 4.99
CA ALA A 4 -25.60 -2.62 5.61
C ALA A 4 -24.51 -2.58 4.53
N LEU A 5 -24.02 -1.37 4.22
CA LEU A 5 -23.10 -1.14 3.10
C LEU A 5 -21.65 -1.48 3.43
N ASN A 6 -21.33 -1.79 4.70
CA ASN A 6 -19.99 -2.17 5.12
C ASN A 6 -19.99 -3.01 6.41
N ASP A 7 -19.98 -4.34 6.27
CA ASP A 7 -19.90 -5.28 7.39
C ASP A 7 -18.44 -5.72 7.60
N ASN A 8 -17.77 -5.05 8.53
CA ASN A 8 -16.43 -5.43 8.98
C ASN A 8 -16.54 -6.59 9.98
N VAL A 9 -15.71 -7.62 9.83
CA VAL A 9 -15.70 -8.79 10.72
C VAL A 9 -14.36 -8.85 11.47
N ILE A 10 -14.43 -8.99 12.79
CA ILE A 10 -13.28 -9.28 13.66
C ILE A 10 -13.32 -10.74 14.11
N VAL A 11 -12.23 -11.47 13.89
CA VAL A 11 -12.12 -12.88 14.29
C VAL A 11 -11.03 -13.02 15.36
N VAL A 12 -11.45 -13.36 16.58
CA VAL A 12 -10.56 -13.51 17.74
C VAL A 12 -10.40 -14.98 18.09
N GLY A 13 -9.17 -15.39 18.39
CA GLY A 13 -8.86 -16.75 18.84
C GLY A 13 -7.41 -16.88 19.30
N THR A 14 -7.10 -17.90 20.09
CA THR A 14 -5.73 -18.18 20.55
C THR A 14 -4.83 -18.67 19.42
N SER A 15 -3.51 -18.70 19.62
CA SER A 15 -2.59 -19.24 18.60
C SER A 15 -2.91 -20.71 18.30
N GLY A 16 -2.82 -21.11 17.02
CA GLY A 16 -3.11 -22.49 16.58
C GLY A 16 -4.59 -22.83 16.39
N THR A 17 -5.54 -21.91 16.63
CA THR A 17 -6.99 -22.18 16.43
C THR A 17 -7.44 -22.21 14.97
N GLY A 18 -6.52 -22.14 14.01
CA GLY A 18 -6.86 -22.23 12.59
C GLY A 18 -7.57 -21.00 12.01
N LYS A 19 -7.44 -19.80 12.58
CA LYS A 19 -8.10 -18.57 12.06
C LYS A 19 -7.86 -18.35 10.56
N THR A 20 -6.62 -18.54 10.11
CA THR A 20 -6.23 -18.41 8.70
C THR A 20 -6.93 -19.45 7.83
N TYR A 21 -6.79 -20.73 8.20
CA TYR A 21 -7.34 -21.86 7.45
C TYR A 21 -8.88 -21.91 7.44
N SER A 22 -9.52 -21.61 8.57
CA SER A 22 -10.97 -21.75 8.74
C SER A 22 -11.76 -20.52 8.29
N PHE A 23 -11.16 -19.33 8.30
CA PHE A 23 -11.86 -18.09 7.93
C PHE A 23 -11.21 -17.37 6.75
N VAL A 24 -9.90 -17.11 6.76
CA VAL A 24 -9.27 -16.28 5.73
C VAL A 24 -9.18 -17.01 4.39
N GLU A 25 -8.62 -18.22 4.36
CA GLU A 25 -8.43 -18.99 3.11
C GLU A 25 -9.76 -19.31 2.39
N PRO A 26 -10.85 -19.75 3.06
CA PRO A 26 -12.11 -20.01 2.39
C PRO A 26 -12.71 -18.76 1.77
N ASN A 27 -12.58 -17.59 2.42
CA ASN A 27 -13.06 -16.31 1.89
C ASN A 27 -12.27 -15.84 0.66
N ILE A 28 -10.95 -16.09 0.64
CA ILE A 28 -10.10 -15.78 -0.51
C ILE A 28 -10.45 -16.72 -1.68
N LEU A 29 -10.61 -18.02 -1.40
CA LEU A 29 -10.87 -19.04 -2.42
C LEU A 29 -12.26 -18.94 -3.05
N GLN A 30 -13.18 -18.15 -2.49
CA GLN A 30 -14.43 -17.80 -3.18
C GLN A 30 -14.18 -16.99 -4.45
N GLY A 31 -13.11 -16.18 -4.51
CA GLY A 31 -12.75 -15.45 -5.71
C GLY A 31 -13.80 -14.44 -6.17
N ASN A 32 -14.56 -13.85 -5.24
CA ASN A 32 -15.69 -12.97 -5.55
C ASN A 32 -15.30 -11.50 -5.77
N THR A 33 -14.14 -11.06 -5.26
CA THR A 33 -13.73 -9.64 -5.23
C THR A 33 -12.22 -9.47 -5.38
N ASN A 34 -11.76 -8.22 -5.43
CA ASN A 34 -10.33 -7.90 -5.30
C ASN A 34 -9.90 -8.01 -3.84
N TYR A 35 -8.78 -8.68 -3.60
CA TYR A 35 -8.22 -8.87 -2.27
C TYR A 35 -6.96 -8.02 -2.07
N VAL A 36 -6.78 -7.55 -0.83
CA VAL A 36 -5.50 -7.07 -0.29
C VAL A 36 -5.32 -7.83 1.01
N VAL A 37 -4.21 -8.57 1.13
CA VAL A 37 -3.97 -9.46 2.28
C VAL A 37 -2.61 -9.11 2.88
N ALA A 38 -2.58 -8.91 4.19
CA ALA A 38 -1.34 -8.80 4.93
C ALA A 38 -0.89 -10.19 5.39
N ASP A 39 0.05 -10.80 4.67
CA ASP A 39 0.57 -12.14 4.97
C ASP A 39 1.94 -12.07 5.67
N ALA A 40 1.94 -12.12 7.00
CA ALA A 40 3.16 -12.05 7.79
C ALA A 40 4.06 -13.31 7.66
N LYS A 41 3.50 -14.46 7.25
CA LYS A 41 4.21 -15.75 7.21
C LYS A 41 4.45 -16.27 5.79
N GLY A 42 3.71 -15.79 4.80
CA GLY A 42 3.75 -16.25 3.41
C GLY A 42 2.94 -17.53 3.15
N ASP A 43 2.21 -18.02 4.15
CA ASP A 43 1.44 -19.26 4.05
C ASP A 43 0.19 -19.05 3.17
N ILE A 44 -0.48 -17.90 3.29
CA ILE A 44 -1.75 -17.64 2.60
C ILE A 44 -1.53 -17.60 1.09
N LEU A 45 -0.51 -16.88 0.64
CA LEU A 45 -0.15 -16.81 -0.78
C LEU A 45 0.26 -18.20 -1.31
N ARG A 46 1.02 -18.97 -0.55
CA ARG A 46 1.45 -20.32 -0.94
C ARG A 46 0.25 -21.25 -1.13
N ASP A 47 -0.71 -21.20 -0.21
CA ASP A 47 -1.79 -22.17 -0.14
C ASP A 47 -2.95 -21.79 -1.09
N THR A 48 -3.20 -20.49 -1.31
CA THR A 48 -4.32 -20.00 -2.15
C THR A 48 -3.90 -19.52 -3.55
N GLY A 49 -2.62 -19.15 -3.75
CA GLY A 49 -2.17 -18.43 -4.95
C GLY A 49 -2.34 -19.22 -6.25
N ALA A 50 -2.14 -20.54 -6.22
CA ALA A 50 -2.35 -21.38 -7.39
C ALA A 50 -3.82 -21.41 -7.83
N SER A 51 -4.75 -21.46 -6.88
CA SER A 51 -6.20 -21.45 -7.13
C SER A 51 -6.65 -20.10 -7.68
N LEU A 52 -6.18 -18.99 -7.09
CA LEU A 52 -6.47 -17.64 -7.59
C LEU A 52 -5.97 -17.44 -9.03
N LYS A 53 -4.76 -17.92 -9.37
CA LYS A 53 -4.27 -17.88 -10.75
C LYS A 53 -5.17 -18.65 -11.73
N LYS A 54 -5.67 -19.83 -11.33
CA LYS A 54 -6.62 -20.61 -12.15
C LYS A 54 -7.95 -19.89 -12.35
N MET A 55 -8.38 -19.10 -11.37
CA MET A 55 -9.57 -18.24 -11.45
C MET A 55 -9.34 -16.97 -12.29
N GLY A 56 -8.13 -16.76 -12.83
CA GLY A 56 -7.80 -15.61 -13.68
C GLY A 56 -7.30 -14.38 -12.93
N TYR A 57 -7.02 -14.48 -11.62
CA TYR A 57 -6.50 -13.36 -10.84
C TYR A 57 -5.05 -13.04 -11.20
N LYS A 58 -4.75 -11.75 -11.33
CA LYS A 58 -3.39 -11.24 -11.42
C LYS A 58 -2.86 -10.90 -10.03
N ILE A 59 -2.04 -11.80 -9.52
CA ILE A 59 -1.37 -11.67 -8.21
C ILE A 59 -0.15 -10.75 -8.34
N GLN A 60 -0.04 -9.77 -7.46
CA GLN A 60 1.16 -8.95 -7.20
C GLN A 60 1.57 -9.19 -5.75
N VAL A 61 2.87 -9.23 -5.47
CA VAL A 61 3.38 -9.53 -4.13
C VAL A 61 4.29 -8.40 -3.66
N LEU A 62 4.02 -7.79 -2.50
CA LEU A 62 4.95 -6.85 -1.88
C LEU A 62 5.63 -7.51 -0.67
N ASN A 63 6.80 -8.11 -0.92
CA ASN A 63 7.61 -8.72 0.12
C ASN A 63 8.64 -7.72 0.67
N LEU A 64 8.46 -7.32 1.93
CA LEU A 64 9.33 -6.36 2.61
C LEU A 64 10.60 -7.00 3.22
N VAL A 65 10.70 -8.34 3.21
CA VAL A 65 11.85 -9.09 3.73
C VAL A 65 12.79 -9.49 2.59
N ASP A 66 12.26 -10.09 1.54
CA ASP A 66 13.01 -10.47 0.35
C ASP A 66 12.58 -9.65 -0.86
N LEU A 67 13.31 -8.55 -1.08
CA LEU A 67 13.06 -7.60 -2.15
C LEU A 67 13.31 -8.19 -3.54
N GLN A 68 14.11 -9.25 -3.68
CA GLN A 68 14.40 -9.86 -5.00
C GLN A 68 13.17 -10.57 -5.55
N HIS A 69 12.34 -11.12 -4.67
CA HIS A 69 11.09 -11.80 -5.01
C HIS A 69 9.85 -10.92 -4.77
N SER A 70 10.03 -9.59 -4.69
CA SER A 70 8.96 -8.62 -4.49
C SER A 70 8.69 -7.80 -5.75
N ASN A 71 7.43 -7.41 -5.92
CA ASN A 71 7.10 -6.26 -6.74
C ASN A 71 7.62 -4.97 -6.08
N THR A 72 7.96 -3.99 -6.91
CA THR A 72 8.34 -2.65 -6.45
C THR A 72 7.09 -1.80 -6.23
N TYR A 73 7.04 -1.08 -5.12
CA TYR A 73 6.00 -0.10 -4.83
C TYR A 73 6.63 1.28 -4.60
N ASN A 74 6.07 2.31 -5.26
CA ASN A 74 6.48 3.70 -5.07
C ASN A 74 5.28 4.53 -4.60
N PRO A 75 5.17 4.89 -3.32
CA PRO A 75 4.04 5.68 -2.81
C PRO A 75 3.99 7.09 -3.42
N LEU A 76 5.14 7.69 -3.73
CA LEU A 76 5.22 9.05 -4.33
C LEU A 76 4.62 9.12 -5.74
N ALA A 77 4.52 7.98 -6.43
CA ALA A 77 3.86 7.92 -7.73
C ALA A 77 2.36 8.23 -7.63
N TYR A 78 1.74 8.02 -6.47
CA TYR A 78 0.31 8.17 -6.24
C TYR A 78 -0.10 9.51 -5.62
N LEU A 79 0.85 10.27 -5.05
CA LEU A 79 0.57 11.56 -4.42
C LEU A 79 0.38 12.65 -5.47
N ASN A 80 -0.83 13.09 -5.79
CA ASN A 80 -1.03 14.10 -6.84
C ASN A 80 -1.48 15.44 -6.29
N ASP A 81 -2.28 15.42 -5.23
CA ASP A 81 -2.83 16.63 -4.64
C ASP A 81 -1.96 17.12 -3.47
N PRO A 82 -1.92 18.43 -3.20
CA PRO A 82 -1.19 18.99 -2.05
C PRO A 82 -1.55 18.32 -0.73
N LEU A 83 -2.81 17.91 -0.56
CA LEU A 83 -3.31 17.22 0.61
C LEU A 83 -2.70 15.82 0.77
N ASP A 84 -2.42 15.12 -0.34
CA ASP A 84 -1.82 13.78 -0.31
C ASP A 84 -0.42 13.84 0.31
N TYR A 85 0.37 14.87 0.00
CA TYR A 85 1.71 15.04 0.57
C TYR A 85 1.66 15.34 2.06
N LEU A 86 0.67 16.12 2.49
CA LEU A 86 0.45 16.43 3.90
C LEU A 86 0.08 15.16 4.68
N GLN A 87 -0.93 14.43 4.21
CA GLN A 87 -1.37 13.18 4.83
C GLN A 87 -0.27 12.12 4.82
N PHE A 88 0.48 12.01 3.72
CA PHE A 88 1.58 11.06 3.64
C PHE A 88 2.72 11.42 4.59
N ALA A 89 3.11 12.69 4.69
CA ALA A 89 4.13 13.12 5.64
C ALA A 89 3.70 12.89 7.10
N ASP A 90 2.45 13.22 7.45
CA ASP A 90 1.91 12.93 8.77
C ASP A 90 1.88 11.43 9.06
N GLN A 91 1.47 10.61 8.09
CA GLN A 91 1.48 9.15 8.22
C GLN A 91 2.90 8.61 8.45
N VAL A 92 3.91 9.10 7.72
CA VAL A 92 5.31 8.67 7.93
C VAL A 92 5.82 9.02 9.32
N ILE A 93 5.42 10.16 9.89
CA ILE A 93 5.89 10.61 11.21
C ILE A 93 5.11 9.92 12.35
N THR A 94 3.80 9.74 12.20
CA THR A 94 2.91 9.31 13.28
C THR A 94 2.61 7.81 13.31
N SER A 95 2.83 7.09 12.20
CA SER A 95 2.63 5.65 12.16
C SER A 95 3.76 4.90 12.86
N ASP A 96 3.39 3.98 13.75
CA ASP A 96 4.33 3.04 14.34
C ASP A 96 4.41 1.72 13.54
N VAL A 97 5.28 0.80 13.97
CA VAL A 97 5.45 -0.53 13.34
C VAL A 97 4.17 -1.37 13.41
N THR A 98 3.22 -1.01 14.29
CA THR A 98 1.93 -1.68 14.45
C THR A 98 0.80 -1.03 13.63
N GLY A 99 1.10 0.04 12.90
CA GLY A 99 0.14 0.77 12.07
C GLY A 99 -0.83 1.64 12.86
N PHE A 100 -0.61 1.83 14.16
CA PHE A 100 -1.40 2.76 14.96
C PHE A 100 -0.82 4.16 14.81
N HIS A 101 -1.69 5.12 14.53
CA HIS A 101 -1.36 6.53 14.74
C HIS A 101 -1.17 6.71 16.24
N SER A 102 0.08 6.85 16.68
CA SER A 102 0.37 7.21 18.06
C SER A 102 -0.33 8.54 18.30
N ALA A 103 -1.32 8.56 19.19
CA ALA A 103 -1.95 9.81 19.60
C ALA A 103 -0.83 10.72 20.10
N LYS A 104 -0.58 11.83 19.40
CA LYS A 104 0.50 12.79 19.74
C LYS A 104 0.44 13.03 21.24
N ASP A 105 1.45 12.57 21.97
CA ASP A 105 1.44 12.71 23.42
C ASP A 105 1.43 14.20 23.72
N SER A 106 0.31 14.69 24.24
CA SER A 106 0.11 16.10 24.60
C SER A 106 1.16 16.66 25.58
N ARG A 107 2.02 15.79 26.15
CA ARG A 107 3.14 16.14 27.03
C ARG A 107 4.48 16.32 26.30
N GLN A 108 4.60 15.88 25.05
CA GLN A 108 5.78 16.11 24.21
C GLN A 108 5.66 17.42 23.43
N ASP A 109 6.81 18.07 23.21
CA ASP A 109 6.88 19.29 22.42
C ASP A 109 6.55 18.99 20.95
N PRO A 110 5.45 19.55 20.39
CA PRO A 110 5.03 19.30 19.01
C PRO A 110 5.97 19.91 17.97
N PHE A 111 6.95 20.72 18.40
CA PHE A 111 7.90 21.37 17.50
C PHE A 111 8.61 20.37 16.59
N TRP A 112 9.13 19.26 17.13
CA TRP A 112 9.93 18.31 16.35
C TRP A 112 9.10 17.58 15.30
N ASP A 113 7.89 17.16 15.66
CA ASP A 113 6.97 16.48 14.74
C ASP A 113 6.52 17.43 13.63
N THR A 114 6.14 18.66 13.98
CA THR A 114 5.65 19.65 13.02
C THR A 114 6.76 20.11 12.07
N ALA A 115 7.98 20.31 12.60
CA ALA A 115 9.15 20.67 11.79
C ALA A 115 9.53 19.52 10.83
N ALA A 116 9.50 18.27 11.30
CA ALA A 116 9.78 17.10 10.45
C ALA A 116 8.71 16.92 9.37
N GLU A 117 7.43 17.05 9.71
CA GLU A 117 6.30 16.94 8.77
C GLU A 117 6.41 17.99 7.66
N THR A 118 6.59 19.26 8.02
CA THR A 118 6.73 20.36 7.04
C THR A 118 7.95 20.18 6.15
N LEU A 119 9.08 19.71 6.68
CA LEU A 119 10.27 19.41 5.90
C LEU A 119 10.01 18.28 4.89
N LEU A 120 9.39 17.18 5.32
CA LEU A 120 9.08 16.03 4.45
C LEU A 120 8.11 16.41 3.33
N GLN A 121 7.07 17.18 3.63
CA GLN A 121 6.12 17.69 2.63
C GLN A 121 6.86 18.45 1.51
N HIS A 122 7.69 19.43 1.89
CA HIS A 122 8.43 20.22 0.92
C HIS A 122 9.44 19.39 0.12
N LEU A 123 10.08 18.41 0.77
CA LEU A 123 11.01 17.51 0.10
C LEU A 123 10.29 16.65 -0.95
N PHE A 124 9.15 16.04 -0.62
CA PHE A 124 8.38 15.22 -1.56
C PHE A 124 7.89 16.04 -2.77
N ILE A 125 7.37 17.23 -2.52
CA ILE A 125 6.92 18.15 -3.58
C ILE A 125 8.11 18.54 -4.48
N SER A 126 9.24 18.92 -3.88
CA SER A 126 10.45 19.30 -4.62
C SER A 126 10.96 18.15 -5.49
N LEU A 127 11.05 16.94 -4.94
CA LEU A 127 11.46 15.74 -5.65
C LEU A 127 10.54 15.43 -6.83
N LYS A 128 9.21 15.49 -6.64
CA LYS A 128 8.27 15.21 -7.72
C LYS A 128 8.35 16.27 -8.82
N ASN A 129 8.45 17.54 -8.45
CA ASN A 129 8.61 18.64 -9.41
C ASN A 129 9.91 18.52 -10.20
N PHE A 130 11.02 18.16 -9.54
CA PHE A 130 12.31 17.95 -10.18
C PHE A 130 12.27 16.76 -11.15
N CYS A 131 11.74 15.62 -10.71
CA CYS A 131 11.65 14.41 -11.52
C CYS A 131 10.74 14.60 -12.77
N LEU A 132 9.61 15.29 -12.62
CA LEU A 132 8.74 15.66 -13.73
C LEU A 132 9.41 16.63 -14.71
N LYS A 133 10.20 17.58 -14.21
CA LYS A 133 10.92 18.55 -15.03
C LYS A 133 11.99 17.87 -15.86
N ILE A 134 12.76 16.96 -15.26
CA ILE A 134 13.74 16.12 -15.98
C ILE A 134 13.02 15.27 -17.03
N SER A 135 11.99 14.51 -16.66
CA SER A 135 11.26 13.66 -17.61
C SER A 135 10.74 14.44 -18.82
N LYS A 136 10.21 15.65 -18.62
CA LYS A 136 9.75 16.53 -19.71
C LYS A 136 10.90 17.05 -20.58
N ILE A 137 12.04 17.41 -19.99
CA ILE A 137 13.23 17.85 -20.73
C ILE A 137 13.78 16.70 -21.59
N TRP A 138 13.87 15.49 -21.04
CA TRP A 138 14.34 14.31 -21.78
C TRP A 138 13.36 13.87 -22.87
N ALA A 139 12.04 13.96 -22.63
CA ALA A 139 11.02 13.71 -23.65
C ALA A 139 11.09 14.74 -24.79
N MET A 140 11.38 16.01 -24.47
CA MET A 140 11.55 17.09 -25.45
C MET A 140 12.83 16.96 -26.27
N LEU A 141 13.96 16.55 -25.65
CA LEU A 141 15.26 16.46 -26.30
C LEU A 141 15.42 15.23 -27.20
N ILE A 142 14.80 14.11 -26.85
CA ILE A 142 14.99 12.84 -27.59
C ILE A 142 13.84 12.59 -28.58
N GLY A 143 12.77 13.39 -28.56
CA GLY A 143 11.57 13.13 -29.39
C GLY A 143 10.96 11.75 -29.12
N CYS A 144 11.37 11.11 -28.02
CA CYS A 144 10.99 9.76 -27.67
C CYS A 144 9.76 9.87 -26.79
N SER A 145 8.63 9.38 -27.32
CA SER A 145 7.44 9.07 -26.54
C SER A 145 7.76 7.88 -25.63
N ILE A 146 8.67 8.07 -24.66
CA ILE A 146 8.81 7.19 -23.51
C ILE A 146 7.55 7.43 -22.69
N CYS A 147 6.55 6.68 -23.09
CA CYS A 147 5.30 6.43 -22.41
C CYS A 147 5.67 5.95 -20.99
N LEU A 148 5.74 6.89 -20.04
CA LEU A 148 5.56 6.58 -18.62
C LEU A 148 4.22 5.85 -18.54
N THR A 149 4.34 4.53 -18.44
CA THR A 149 3.38 3.54 -18.90
C THR A 149 1.94 3.82 -18.49
N ARG A 150 1.02 3.91 -19.47
CA ARG A 150 -0.35 3.40 -19.28
C ARG A 150 -0.23 1.96 -18.78
N ARG A 151 -0.72 1.62 -17.58
CA ARG A 151 -0.88 0.22 -17.15
C ARG A 151 -2.29 -0.05 -16.62
N PRO A 152 -2.81 -1.27 -16.88
CA PRO A 152 -4.23 -1.58 -16.90
C PRO A 152 -4.86 -1.80 -15.51
N LYS A 153 -6.20 -1.89 -15.52
CA LYS A 153 -7.11 -2.08 -14.39
C LYS A 153 -6.68 -3.21 -13.44
N ALA A 154 -6.70 -2.87 -12.14
CA ALA A 154 -6.79 -3.69 -10.91
C ALA A 154 -5.98 -5.00 -10.81
N SER A 155 -5.18 -5.12 -9.75
CA SER A 155 -4.42 -6.32 -9.39
C SER A 155 -4.51 -6.54 -7.87
N VAL A 156 -4.64 -7.80 -7.47
CA VAL A 156 -4.60 -8.23 -6.07
C VAL A 156 -3.17 -8.07 -5.55
N MET A 157 -3.01 -7.41 -4.42
CA MET A 157 -1.74 -7.22 -3.71
C MET A 157 -1.74 -8.18 -2.52
N LEU A 158 -0.96 -9.26 -2.63
CA LEU A 158 -0.65 -10.18 -1.54
C LEU A 158 0.71 -9.83 -0.92
#